data_AF-A0A0C2J033-F1
#
_entry.id   AF-A0A0C2J033-F1
#
_cell.length_a   1.000
_cell.length_b   1.000
_cell.length_c   1.000
_cell.angle_alpha   90.00
_cell.angle_beta   90.00
_cell.angle_gamma   90.00
#
_symmetry.space_group_name_H-M   'P 1'
#
loop_
_entity.id
_entity.type
_entity.pdbx_description
1 polymer ?
#
loop_
_entity_poly.entity_id
_entity_poly.type
_entity_poly.pdbx_seq_one_letter_code
_entity_poly.pdbx_strand_id
1 'polypeptide(L)'
;MTDTHKKPVSQSIRNVVIRLIINEGKSQRKVADFLQIPRPTIQSIVSRYNSVGLSTPGQRGGPRRTVFTEEIRSQLHSLIDDNLTTTVEEIKRALGVNVSETTVWKRMKQEGFTYKLKRPVYQRRNDADVKASPNEYIRVYTSTSQIFVYLNIVLIDESQFNLYMFRSHSWVRR
;
A
#
# COMPACT_ATOMS: atom_id res chain seq x y z
N MET A 1 18.61 -6.99 -34.27
CA MET A 1 17.30 -7.45 -33.78
C MET A 1 16.39 -6.23 -33.74
N THR A 2 15.52 -6.06 -34.73
CA THR A 2 14.56 -4.94 -34.77
C THR A 2 13.46 -5.23 -33.76
N ASP A 3 13.26 -4.30 -32.83
CA ASP A 3 12.22 -4.37 -31.82
C ASP A 3 10.83 -4.39 -32.50
N THR A 4 10.26 -5.59 -32.68
CA THR A 4 8.99 -5.85 -33.37
C THR A 4 7.76 -5.51 -32.53
N HIS A 5 7.91 -4.75 -31.43
CA HIS A 5 6.77 -4.27 -30.67
C HIS A 5 6.15 -3.03 -31.32
N LYS A 6 5.02 -3.22 -32.01
CA LYS A 6 4.19 -2.11 -32.51
C LYS A 6 3.75 -1.20 -31.35
N LYS A 7 4.36 -0.01 -31.26
CA LYS A 7 3.97 1.00 -30.28
C LYS A 7 2.51 1.42 -30.51
N PRO A 8 1.71 1.57 -29.44
CA PRO A 8 0.35 2.04 -29.56
C PRO A 8 0.32 3.45 -30.17
N VAL A 9 -0.65 3.69 -31.05
CA VAL A 9 -0.95 5.04 -31.55
C VAL A 9 -1.34 5.94 -30.38
N SER A 10 -0.73 7.12 -30.30
CA SER A 10 -1.00 8.09 -29.24
C SER A 10 -2.45 8.56 -29.23
N GLN A 11 -2.96 8.95 -28.07
CA GLN A 11 -4.37 9.34 -27.92
C GLN A 11 -4.72 10.55 -28.78
N SER A 12 -3.82 11.53 -28.90
CA SER A 12 -4.00 12.72 -29.72
C SER A 12 -4.23 12.36 -31.20
N ILE A 13 -3.46 11.41 -31.72
CA ILE A 13 -3.60 10.93 -33.09
C ILE A 13 -4.94 10.20 -33.27
N ARG A 14 -5.37 9.38 -32.30
CA ARG A 14 -6.68 8.71 -32.36
C ARG A 14 -7.84 9.72 -32.43
N ASN A 15 -7.76 10.80 -31.66
CA ASN A 15 -8.75 11.88 -31.69
C ASN A 15 -8.76 12.61 -33.04
N VAL A 16 -7.60 12.88 -33.62
CA VAL A 16 -7.49 13.48 -34.97
C VAL A 16 -8.09 12.56 -36.04
N VAL A 17 -7.80 11.26 -35.99
CA VAL A 17 -8.39 10.26 -36.91
C VAL A 17 -9.92 10.31 -36.86
N ILE A 18 -10.49 10.33 -35.65
CA ILE A 18 -11.95 10.36 -35.47
C ILE A 18 -12.53 11.69 -35.97
N ARG A 19 -11.91 12.83 -35.64
CA ARG A 19 -12.35 14.14 -36.14
C ARG A 19 -12.36 14.19 -37.68
N LEU A 20 -11.28 13.75 -38.32
CA LEU A 20 -11.14 13.78 -39.78
C LEU A 20 -12.15 12.87 -40.50
N ILE A 21 -12.50 11.72 -39.90
CA ILE A 21 -13.36 10.73 -40.56
C ILE A 21 -14.83 10.95 -40.22
N ILE A 22 -15.16 11.17 -38.95
CA ILE A 22 -16.54 11.27 -38.48
C ILE A 22 -17.08 12.70 -38.64
N ASN A 23 -16.30 13.72 -38.26
CA ASN A 23 -16.78 15.11 -38.32
C ASN A 23 -16.58 15.72 -39.71
N GLU A 24 -15.44 15.44 -40.35
CA GLU A 24 -15.08 16.01 -41.66
C GLU A 24 -15.37 15.08 -42.85
N GLY A 25 -15.82 13.84 -42.61
CA GLY A 25 -16.23 12.91 -43.67
C GLY A 25 -15.10 12.41 -44.60
N LYS A 26 -13.82 12.54 -44.21
CA LYS A 26 -12.70 12.14 -45.07
C LYS A 26 -12.57 10.62 -45.17
N SER A 27 -12.19 10.14 -46.36
CA SER A 27 -11.92 8.71 -46.59
C SER A 27 -10.75 8.22 -45.72
N GLN A 28 -10.91 7.03 -45.14
CA GLN A 28 -9.88 6.35 -44.34
C GLN A 28 -8.52 6.23 -45.06
N ARG A 29 -8.53 6.08 -46.40
CA ARG A 29 -7.31 6.01 -47.21
C ARG A 29 -6.55 7.33 -47.20
N LYS A 30 -7.24 8.45 -47.44
CA LYS A 30 -6.63 9.80 -47.41
C LYS A 30 -6.05 10.11 -46.03
N VAL A 31 -6.75 9.71 -44.96
CA VAL A 31 -6.28 9.90 -43.58
C VAL A 31 -5.07 9.02 -43.25
N ALA A 32 -5.02 7.79 -43.80
CA ALA A 32 -3.87 6.89 -43.66
C ALA A 32 -2.61 7.47 -44.29
N ASP A 33 -2.73 7.97 -45.52
CA ASP A 33 -1.62 8.57 -46.25
C ASP A 33 -1.17 9.88 -45.57
N PHE A 34 -2.12 10.72 -45.13
CA PHE A 34 -1.84 11.99 -44.45
C PHE A 34 -1.13 11.82 -43.11
N LEU A 35 -1.57 10.85 -42.28
CA LEU A 35 -0.99 10.60 -40.97
C LEU A 35 0.18 9.59 -40.99
N GLN A 36 0.48 9.00 -42.16
CA GLN A 36 1.44 7.90 -42.33
C GLN A 36 1.18 6.71 -41.38
N ILE A 37 -0.11 6.39 -41.17
CA ILE A 37 -0.54 5.28 -40.32
C ILE A 37 -1.11 4.17 -41.19
N PRO A 38 -0.75 2.90 -40.96
CA PRO A 38 -1.33 1.78 -41.72
C PRO A 38 -2.86 1.78 -41.65
N ARG A 39 -3.49 1.63 -42.82
CA ARG A 39 -4.96 1.58 -42.96
C ARG A 39 -5.66 0.62 -41.98
N PRO A 40 -5.14 -0.59 -41.68
CA PRO A 40 -5.76 -1.48 -40.69
C PRO A 40 -5.85 -0.87 -39.29
N THR A 41 -4.88 -0.05 -38.91
CA THR A 41 -4.87 0.64 -37.62
C THR A 41 -5.98 1.69 -37.57
N ILE A 42 -6.16 2.47 -38.64
CA ILE A 42 -7.25 3.45 -38.74
C ILE A 42 -8.60 2.75 -38.72
N GLN A 43 -8.76 1.66 -39.47
CA GLN A 43 -9.97 0.85 -39.44
C GLN A 43 -10.28 0.36 -38.02
N SER A 44 -9.30 -0.15 -37.28
CA SER A 44 -9.50 -0.59 -35.89
C SER A 44 -9.93 0.54 -34.95
N ILE A 45 -9.45 1.77 -35.17
CA ILE A 45 -9.83 2.95 -34.38
C ILE A 45 -11.28 3.31 -34.67
N VAL A 46 -11.65 3.38 -35.95
CA VAL A 46 -13.01 3.74 -36.39
C VAL A 46 -14.03 2.68 -35.99
N SER A 47 -13.75 1.40 -36.24
CA SER A 47 -14.64 0.30 -35.85
C SER A 47 -14.95 0.31 -34.36
N ARG A 48 -13.97 0.66 -33.52
CA ARG A 48 -14.21 0.78 -32.09
C ARG A 48 -14.97 2.04 -31.70
N TYR A 49 -14.68 3.16 -32.33
CA TYR A 49 -15.45 4.37 -32.10
C TYR A 49 -16.93 4.14 -32.44
N ASN A 50 -17.21 3.42 -33.52
CA ASN A 50 -18.57 3.06 -33.91
C ASN A 50 -19.24 2.06 -32.95
N SER A 51 -18.49 1.18 -32.28
CA SER A 51 -19.08 0.19 -31.37
C SER A 51 -19.23 0.67 -29.93
N VAL A 52 -18.32 1.51 -29.42
CA VAL A 52 -18.28 1.95 -28.00
C VAL A 52 -18.46 3.46 -27.84
N GLY A 53 -18.33 4.25 -28.91
CA GLY A 53 -18.37 5.73 -28.85
C GLY A 53 -17.10 6.37 -28.28
N LEU A 54 -16.09 5.57 -27.90
CA LEU A 54 -14.87 6.05 -27.25
C LEU A 54 -13.65 5.96 -28.17
N SER A 55 -12.85 7.03 -28.18
CA SER A 55 -11.60 7.10 -28.93
C SER A 55 -10.41 6.42 -28.24
N THR A 56 -10.53 6.15 -26.94
CA THR A 56 -9.46 5.57 -26.11
C THR A 56 -9.10 4.16 -26.58
N PRO A 57 -7.87 3.65 -26.34
CA PRO A 57 -7.51 2.25 -26.54
C PRO A 57 -8.17 1.32 -25.51
N GLY A 58 -8.17 0.02 -25.80
CA GLY A 58 -8.97 -0.97 -25.07
C GLY A 58 -8.17 -1.45 -23.88
N GLN A 59 -8.82 -2.06 -22.91
CA GLN A 59 -8.08 -2.85 -21.94
C GLN A 59 -7.28 -3.90 -22.73
N ARG A 60 -5.95 -3.84 -22.58
CA ARG A 60 -5.05 -4.80 -23.20
C ARG A 60 -4.73 -5.90 -22.19
N GLY A 61 -4.84 -7.14 -22.65
CA GLY A 61 -4.66 -8.32 -21.81
C GLY A 61 -5.91 -8.70 -21.02
N GLY A 62 -5.91 -9.91 -20.47
CA GLY A 62 -6.98 -10.41 -19.62
C GLY A 62 -6.69 -10.23 -18.13
N PRO A 63 -7.62 -10.68 -17.27
CA PRO A 63 -7.40 -10.74 -15.83
C PRO A 63 -6.14 -11.56 -15.53
N ARG A 64 -5.20 -10.99 -14.77
CA ARG A 64 -4.07 -11.78 -14.26
C ARG A 64 -4.60 -12.71 -13.17
N ARG A 65 -4.32 -14.01 -13.28
CA ARG A 65 -4.62 -14.98 -12.21
C ARG A 65 -3.96 -14.50 -10.93
N THR A 66 -4.77 -14.12 -9.95
CA THR A 66 -4.31 -13.63 -8.66
C THR A 66 -4.43 -14.76 -7.66
N VAL A 67 -3.30 -15.10 -7.03
CA VAL A 67 -3.25 -16.19 -6.04
C VAL A 67 -4.02 -15.82 -4.75
N PHE A 68 -4.09 -14.53 -4.42
CA PHE A 68 -4.86 -14.03 -3.29
C PHE A 68 -6.32 -13.82 -3.70
N THR A 69 -7.14 -14.84 -3.49
CA THR A 69 -8.60 -14.76 -3.56
C THR A 69 -9.15 -14.00 -2.35
N GLU A 70 -10.44 -13.67 -2.38
CA GLU A 70 -11.08 -12.96 -1.26
C GLU A 70 -11.07 -13.79 0.03
N GLU A 71 -11.23 -15.11 -0.08
CA GLU A 71 -11.16 -16.03 1.06
C GLU A 71 -9.81 -15.97 1.78
N ILE A 72 -8.71 -15.96 1.02
CA ILE A 72 -7.35 -15.87 1.57
C ILE A 72 -7.13 -14.51 2.25
N ARG A 73 -7.79 -13.44 1.76
CA ARG A 73 -7.74 -12.14 2.43
C ARG A 73 -8.45 -12.19 3.77
N SER A 74 -9.67 -12.74 3.84
CA SER A 74 -10.39 -12.87 5.10
C SER A 74 -9.60 -13.69 6.13
N GLN A 75 -8.96 -14.78 5.69
CA GLN A 75 -8.07 -15.57 6.54
C GLN A 75 -6.84 -14.79 7.01
N LEU A 76 -6.22 -13.99 6.14
CA LEU A 76 -5.11 -13.11 6.51
C LEU A 76 -5.52 -12.15 7.63
N HIS A 77 -6.69 -11.52 7.53
CA HIS A 77 -7.19 -10.61 8.56
C HIS A 77 -7.40 -11.33 9.90
N SER A 78 -8.05 -12.49 9.89
CA SER A 78 -8.25 -13.30 11.10
C SER A 78 -6.93 -13.65 11.79
N LEU A 79 -5.93 -14.10 11.02
CA LEU A 79 -4.61 -14.47 11.57
C LEU A 79 -3.87 -13.31 12.22
N ILE A 80 -4.02 -12.10 11.67
CA ILE A 80 -3.35 -10.89 12.19
C ILE A 80 -4.08 -10.37 13.43
N ASP A 81 -5.41 -10.42 13.45
CA ASP A 81 -6.22 -10.00 14.59
C ASP A 81 -5.99 -10.89 15.81
N ASP A 82 -5.76 -12.20 15.59
CA ASP A 82 -5.46 -13.16 16.65
C ASP A 82 -4.05 -12.95 17.24
N ASN A 83 -3.04 -12.72 16.39
CA ASN A 83 -1.65 -12.54 16.82
C ASN A 83 -0.90 -11.48 15.99
N LEU A 84 -0.68 -10.31 16.62
CA LEU A 84 0.04 -9.18 16.01
C LEU A 84 1.57 -9.36 15.91
N THR A 85 2.13 -10.42 16.50
CA THR A 85 3.58 -10.69 16.52
C THR A 85 4.04 -11.74 15.51
N THR A 86 3.11 -12.25 14.71
CA THR A 86 3.35 -13.34 13.76
C THR A 86 4.27 -12.89 12.63
N THR A 87 5.21 -13.75 12.25
CA THR A 87 6.13 -13.48 11.14
C THR A 87 5.46 -13.68 9.77
N VAL A 88 5.99 -13.04 8.72
CA VAL A 88 5.47 -13.21 7.35
C VAL A 88 5.57 -14.67 6.88
N GLU A 89 6.59 -15.40 7.34
CA GLU A 89 6.77 -16.82 7.03
C GLU A 89 5.71 -17.70 7.70
N GLU A 90 5.39 -17.43 8.97
CA GLU A 90 4.31 -18.12 9.68
C GLU A 90 2.95 -17.83 9.05
N ILE A 91 2.69 -16.57 8.66
CA ILE A 91 1.47 -16.19 7.93
C ILE A 91 1.39 -16.95 6.61
N LYS A 92 2.49 -17.04 5.86
CA LYS A 92 2.54 -17.82 4.61
C LYS A 92 2.20 -19.29 4.85
N ARG A 93 2.76 -19.90 5.90
CA ARG A 93 2.50 -21.29 6.27
C ARG A 93 1.03 -21.50 6.67
N ALA A 94 0.47 -20.59 7.45
CA ALA A 94 -0.92 -20.64 7.90
C ALA A 94 -1.93 -20.50 6.74
N LEU A 95 -1.63 -19.66 5.74
CA LEU A 95 -2.47 -19.50 4.56
C LEU A 95 -2.32 -20.65 3.53
N GLY A 96 -1.27 -21.49 3.65
CA GLY A 96 -1.03 -22.60 2.73
C GLY A 96 -0.70 -22.18 1.29
N VAL A 97 -0.25 -20.95 1.07
CA VAL A 97 -0.08 -20.38 -0.27
C VAL A 97 1.35 -20.58 -0.80
N ASN A 98 1.48 -21.11 -2.02
CA ASN A 98 2.76 -21.27 -2.71
C ASN A 98 3.24 -19.96 -3.38
N VAL A 99 3.60 -18.96 -2.56
CA VAL A 99 4.17 -17.67 -2.99
C VAL A 99 5.43 -17.33 -2.22
N SER A 100 6.22 -16.36 -2.70
CA SER A 100 7.35 -15.82 -1.96
C SER A 100 6.89 -14.93 -0.80
N GLU A 101 7.68 -14.88 0.28
CA GLU A 101 7.41 -13.99 1.44
C GLU A 101 7.28 -12.52 1.03
N THR A 102 8.09 -12.08 0.06
CA THR A 102 8.01 -10.73 -0.48
C THR A 102 6.68 -10.45 -1.16
N THR A 103 6.02 -11.46 -1.73
CA THR A 103 4.68 -11.35 -2.32
C THR A 103 3.61 -11.25 -1.24
N VAL A 104 3.71 -12.06 -0.19
CA VAL A 104 2.83 -11.98 1.00
C VAL A 104 2.92 -10.58 1.62
N TRP A 105 4.14 -10.10 1.87
CA TRP A 105 4.35 -8.75 2.41
C TRP A 105 3.80 -7.64 1.51
N LYS A 106 4.02 -7.73 0.18
CA LYS A 106 3.45 -6.76 -0.77
C LYS A 106 1.92 -6.73 -0.71
N ARG A 107 1.28 -7.90 -0.55
CA ARG A 107 -0.17 -8.00 -0.41
C ARG A 107 -0.65 -7.43 0.92
N MET A 108 -0.02 -7.80 2.03
CA MET A 108 -0.31 -7.18 3.34
C MET A 108 -0.22 -5.65 3.29
N LYS A 109 0.79 -5.11 2.62
CA LYS A 109 0.93 -3.65 2.45
C LYS A 109 -0.17 -3.03 1.58
N GLN A 110 -0.70 -3.75 0.59
CA GLN A 110 -1.84 -3.29 -0.22
C GLN A 110 -3.13 -3.24 0.60
N GLU A 111 -3.31 -4.15 1.55
CA GLU A 111 -4.44 -4.17 2.50
C GLU A 111 -4.27 -3.14 3.65
N GLY A 112 -3.15 -2.40 3.67
CA GLY A 112 -2.91 -1.31 4.63
C GLY A 112 -2.12 -1.68 5.89
N PHE A 113 -1.65 -2.92 6.01
CA PHE A 113 -0.85 -3.33 7.15
C PHE A 113 0.52 -2.65 7.19
N THR A 114 0.92 -2.23 8.39
CA THR A 114 2.24 -1.62 8.66
C THR A 114 2.93 -2.40 9.77
N TYR A 115 4.24 -2.57 9.68
CA TYR A 115 5.04 -3.15 10.74
C TYR A 115 5.50 -2.08 11.72
N LYS A 116 5.38 -2.34 13.02
CA LYS A 116 5.91 -1.49 14.09
C LYS A 116 6.75 -2.33 15.03
N LEU A 117 7.96 -1.85 15.36
CA LEU A 117 8.80 -2.53 16.34
C LEU A 117 8.11 -2.52 17.71
N LYS A 118 7.99 -3.70 18.33
CA LYS A 118 7.57 -3.84 19.72
C LYS A 118 8.70 -3.37 20.63
N ARG A 119 8.38 -2.49 21.57
CA ARG A 119 9.32 -2.10 22.64
C ARG A 119 9.29 -3.16 23.75
N PRO A 120 10.43 -3.51 24.36
CA PRO A 120 10.41 -4.36 25.53
C PRO A 120 9.59 -3.66 26.62
N VAL A 121 8.56 -4.35 27.10
CA VAL A 121 7.79 -3.93 28.26
C VAL A 121 8.32 -4.72 29.44
N TYR A 122 8.61 -4.04 30.56
CA TYR A 122 9.05 -4.71 31.78
C TYR A 122 8.01 -5.76 32.18
N GLN A 123 8.44 -7.01 32.44
CA GLN A 123 7.54 -8.16 32.61
C GLN A 123 6.46 -7.88 33.66
N ARG A 124 6.85 -7.33 34.81
CA ARG A 124 5.92 -7.06 35.91
C ARG A 124 4.96 -5.89 35.68
N ARG A 125 5.17 -5.06 34.65
CA ARG A 125 4.28 -3.90 34.40
C ARG A 125 2.84 -4.32 34.14
N ASN A 126 2.65 -5.55 33.62
CA ASN A 126 1.34 -6.04 33.27
C ASN A 126 0.66 -6.89 34.36
N ASP A 127 1.35 -7.19 35.46
CA ASP A 127 0.83 -7.99 36.56
C ASP A 127 -0.34 -7.27 37.24
N ALA A 128 -1.32 -8.03 37.72
CA ALA A 128 -2.58 -7.48 38.23
C ALA A 128 -2.38 -6.62 39.49
N ASP A 129 -1.44 -7.00 40.35
CA ASP A 129 -1.02 -6.24 41.54
C ASP A 129 -0.40 -4.89 41.15
N VAL A 130 0.54 -4.89 40.20
CA VAL A 130 1.21 -3.68 39.69
C VAL A 130 0.26 -2.76 38.93
N LYS A 131 -0.78 -3.31 38.29
CA LYS A 131 -1.84 -2.50 37.65
C LYS A 131 -2.82 -1.92 38.67
N ALA A 132 -3.01 -2.55 39.82
CA ALA A 132 -3.91 -2.06 40.85
C ALA A 132 -3.33 -0.87 41.65
N SER A 133 -2.02 -0.88 41.93
CA SER A 133 -1.36 0.16 42.75
C SER A 133 -1.49 1.61 42.19
N PRO A 134 -1.38 1.85 40.87
CA PRO A 134 -1.55 3.18 40.29
C PRO A 134 -2.94 3.78 40.51
N ASN A 135 -4.00 2.96 40.52
CA ASN A 135 -5.36 3.45 40.68
C ASN A 135 -5.60 4.00 42.09
N GLU A 136 -5.04 3.37 43.11
CA GLU A 136 -5.12 3.83 44.49
C GLU A 136 -4.30 5.10 44.70
N TYR A 137 -3.06 5.14 44.18
CA TYR A 137 -2.22 6.33 44.23
C TYR A 137 -2.89 7.53 43.54
N ILE A 138 -3.42 7.36 42.32
CA ILE A 138 -4.11 8.42 41.59
C ILE A 138 -5.34 8.90 42.38
N ARG A 139 -6.11 7.99 42.97
CA ARG A 139 -7.28 8.34 43.79
C ARG A 139 -6.90 9.19 45.00
N VAL A 140 -5.83 8.83 45.71
CA VAL A 140 -5.31 9.60 46.85
C VAL A 140 -4.75 10.95 46.39
N TYR A 141 -3.94 10.95 45.34
CA TYR A 141 -3.32 12.15 44.77
C TYR A 141 -4.36 13.17 44.30
N THR A 142 -5.44 12.71 43.64
CA THR A 142 -6.53 13.57 43.15
C THR A 142 -7.54 14.00 44.22
N SER A 143 -7.55 13.34 45.39
CA SER A 143 -8.40 13.74 46.52
C SER A 143 -7.89 14.98 47.26
N THR A 144 -6.62 15.34 47.06
CA THR A 144 -5.98 16.52 47.67
C THR A 144 -5.93 17.67 46.65
N SER A 145 -5.96 18.92 47.11
CA SER A 145 -5.80 20.08 46.23
C SER A 145 -4.47 20.01 45.46
N GLN A 146 -4.55 19.98 44.13
CA GLN A 146 -3.40 19.89 43.23
C GLN A 146 -2.34 20.97 43.52
N ILE A 147 -2.79 22.19 43.85
CA ILE A 147 -1.94 23.34 44.13
C ILE A 147 -1.08 23.08 45.38
N PHE A 148 -1.66 22.47 46.41
CA PHE A 148 -0.94 22.14 47.64
C PHE A 148 0.12 21.06 47.40
N VAL A 149 -0.21 20.03 46.59
CA VAL A 149 0.72 18.94 46.29
C VAL A 149 1.91 19.44 45.47
N TYR A 150 1.67 20.25 44.42
CA TYR A 150 2.76 20.78 43.60
C TYR A 150 3.73 21.69 44.35
N LEU A 151 3.25 22.44 45.36
CA LEU A 151 4.09 23.32 46.15
C LEU A 151 4.95 22.59 47.20
N ASN A 152 4.61 21.34 47.54
CA ASN A 152 5.22 20.61 48.65
C ASN A 152 5.83 19.26 48.24
N ILE A 153 5.82 18.90 46.95
CA ILE A 153 6.38 17.64 46.46
C ILE A 153 7.87 17.77 46.13
N VAL A 154 8.67 16.83 46.64
CA VAL A 154 10.07 16.66 46.24
C VAL A 154 10.19 15.27 45.62
N LEU A 155 10.59 15.21 44.34
CA LEU A 155 10.82 13.97 43.62
C LEU A 155 12.31 13.62 43.68
N ILE A 156 12.62 12.44 44.20
CA ILE A 156 13.97 11.90 44.26
C ILE A 156 13.97 10.62 43.43
N ASP A 157 14.87 10.52 42.47
CA ASP A 157 15.07 9.32 41.65
C ASP A 157 16.56 9.11 41.41
N GLU A 158 16.98 7.84 41.36
CA GLU A 158 18.37 7.47 41.11
C GLU A 158 18.54 7.18 39.61
N SER A 159 19.22 8.07 38.90
CA SER A 159 19.59 7.84 37.51
C SER A 159 21.01 7.29 37.42
N GLN A 160 21.16 6.09 36.87
CA GLN A 160 22.46 5.54 36.55
C GLN A 160 23.04 6.29 35.33
N PHE A 161 24.29 6.77 35.44
CA PHE A 161 24.98 7.35 34.30
C PHE A 161 25.46 6.25 33.34
N ASN A 162 24.87 6.22 32.14
CA ASN A 162 25.15 5.20 31.15
C ASN A 162 26.29 5.65 30.22
N LEU A 163 27.48 5.03 30.31
CA LEU A 163 28.65 5.35 29.46
C LEU A 163 28.58 4.74 28.03
N TYR A 164 27.55 3.96 27.73
CA TYR A 164 27.43 3.26 26.45
C TYR A 164 26.98 4.19 25.32
N MET A 165 27.69 4.15 24.19
CA MET A 165 27.32 4.90 22.98
C MET A 165 26.09 4.28 22.29
N PHE A 166 25.07 5.11 22.01
CA PHE A 166 23.98 4.71 21.13
C PHE A 166 24.48 4.55 19.69
N ARG A 167 23.93 3.58 18.95
CA ARG A 167 24.20 3.44 17.52
C ARG A 167 23.72 4.68 16.78
N SER A 168 24.65 5.41 16.16
CA SER A 168 24.32 6.48 15.24
C SER A 168 23.81 5.89 13.92
N HIS A 169 22.75 6.49 13.38
CA HIS A 169 22.25 6.19 12.03
C HIS A 169 22.52 7.43 11.19
N SER A 170 23.19 7.26 10.05
CA SER A 170 23.49 8.34 9.12
C SER A 170 22.78 8.12 7.79
N TRP A 171 22.39 9.23 7.15
CA TRP A 171 21.83 9.20 5.81
C TRP A 171 22.98 9.31 4.81
N VAL A 172 23.17 8.27 3.99
CA VAL A 172 24.06 8.33 2.83
C VAL A 172 23.24 8.73 1.62
N ARG A 173 23.63 9.81 0.93
CA ARG A 173 23.08 10.14 -0.39
C ARG A 173 23.55 9.07 -1.38
N ARG A 174 22.60 8.40 -2.01
CA ARG A 174 22.82 7.52 -3.16
C ARG A 174 22.74 8.31 -4.46
#